data_AF-A0A1V4U7U4-F1
#
_entry.id   AF-A0A1V4U7U4-F1
#
_cell.length_a   1.000
_cell.length_b   1.000
_cell.length_c   1.000
_cell.angle_alpha   90.00
_cell.angle_beta   90.00
_cell.angle_gamma   90.00
#
_symmetry.space_group_name_H-M   'P 1'
#
loop_
_entity.id
_entity.type
_entity.pdbx_description
1 polymer ?
#
loop_
_entity_poly.entity_id
_entity_poly.type
_entity_poly.pdbx_seq_one_letter_code
_entity_poly.pdbx_strand_id
1 'polypeptide(L)'
;MQGAGIDAMLNSLADIAPDLGRFAVEFPYGDILCRPGLDLKSREIATVAALTALGNAPVQLNGHISMALNVGCTREEIVEVITQMAVYAGFPAALNGMAVAKEVFAAIDRERAMQQ
;
A
#
# COMPACT_ATOMS: atom_id res chain seq x y z
N MET A 1 -5.92 -2.27 -7.78
CA MET A 1 -4.67 -1.76 -8.35
C MET A 1 -4.89 -1.60 -9.83
N GLN A 2 -4.54 -0.47 -10.42
CA GLN A 2 -4.51 -0.37 -11.88
C GLN A 2 -3.44 -1.35 -12.39
N GLY A 3 -3.76 -2.16 -13.40
CA GLY A 3 -2.88 -3.20 -13.94
C GLY A 3 -1.47 -2.70 -14.27
N ALA A 4 -1.35 -1.42 -14.66
CA ALA A 4 -0.10 -0.76 -15.00
C ALA A 4 1.02 -0.88 -13.93
N GLY A 5 0.68 -0.85 -12.63
CA GLY A 5 1.69 -0.97 -11.56
C GLY A 5 2.24 -2.39 -11.41
N ILE A 6 1.37 -3.39 -11.56
CA ILE A 6 1.75 -4.81 -11.53
C ILE A 6 2.56 -5.14 -12.78
N ASP A 7 2.11 -4.69 -13.95
CA ASP A 7 2.79 -4.93 -15.23
C ASP A 7 4.21 -4.35 -15.23
N ALA A 8 4.39 -3.14 -14.70
CA ALA A 8 5.71 -2.52 -14.58
C ALA A 8 6.65 -3.34 -13.68
N MET A 9 6.16 -3.82 -12.54
CA MET A 9 6.92 -4.67 -11.64
C MET A 9 7.29 -6.00 -12.30
N LEU A 10 6.35 -6.67 -12.96
CA LEU A 10 6.60 -7.93 -13.68
C LEU A 10 7.67 -7.76 -14.75
N ASN A 11 7.58 -6.68 -15.54
CA ASN A 11 8.57 -6.36 -16.56
C ASN A 11 9.97 -6.09 -15.96
N SER A 12 10.05 -5.43 -14.80
CA SER A 12 11.33 -5.16 -14.12
C SER A 12 12.03 -6.41 -13.57
N LEU A 13 11.31 -7.52 -13.44
CA LEU A 13 11.84 -8.79 -12.92
C LEU A 13 12.02 -9.86 -14.01
N ALA A 14 11.57 -9.58 -15.24
CA ALA A 14 11.46 -10.58 -16.31
C ALA A 14 12.82 -11.20 -16.71
N ASP A 15 13.90 -10.43 -16.64
CA ASP A 15 15.25 -10.82 -17.04
C ASP A 15 16.06 -11.50 -15.92
N ILE A 16 15.71 -11.27 -14.66
CA ILE A 16 16.48 -11.74 -13.49
C ILE A 16 15.73 -12.74 -12.60
N ALA A 17 14.44 -12.54 -12.38
CA ALA A 17 13.65 -13.32 -11.42
C ALA A 17 12.15 -13.34 -11.80
N PRO A 18 11.78 -13.87 -12.97
CA PRO A 18 10.39 -13.85 -13.47
C PRO A 18 9.41 -14.57 -12.52
N ASP A 19 9.84 -15.66 -11.88
CA ASP A 19 9.03 -16.38 -10.90
C ASP A 19 8.73 -15.55 -9.65
N LEU A 20 9.66 -14.68 -9.22
CA LEU A 20 9.42 -13.80 -8.08
C LEU A 20 8.30 -12.80 -8.40
N GLY A 21 8.30 -12.23 -9.61
CA GLY A 21 7.23 -11.36 -10.08
C GLY A 21 5.89 -12.10 -10.13
N ARG A 22 5.88 -13.31 -10.68
CA ARG A 22 4.70 -14.17 -10.71
C ARG A 22 4.17 -14.47 -9.31
N PHE A 23 5.03 -14.87 -8.37
CA PHE A 23 4.64 -15.15 -6.98
C PHE A 23 4.08 -13.91 -6.27
N ALA A 24 4.64 -12.73 -6.53
CA ALA A 24 4.16 -11.47 -5.96
C ALA A 24 2.70 -11.14 -6.36
N VAL A 25 2.18 -11.76 -7.43
CA VAL A 25 0.78 -11.63 -7.87
C VAL A 25 -0.03 -12.86 -7.49
N GLU A 26 0.39 -14.05 -7.92
CA GLU A 26 -0.41 -15.27 -7.78
C GLU A 26 -0.68 -15.63 -6.33
N PHE A 27 0.30 -15.52 -5.45
CA PHE A 27 0.14 -15.97 -4.07
C PHE A 27 -0.77 -15.02 -3.25
N PRO A 28 -0.53 -13.69 -3.20
CA PRO A 28 -1.41 -12.80 -2.45
C PRO A 28 -2.85 -12.81 -2.96
N TYR A 29 -3.06 -12.73 -4.28
CA TYR A 29 -4.40 -12.61 -4.85
C TYR A 29 -5.12 -13.95 -5.03
N GLY A 30 -4.39 -15.02 -5.30
CA GLY A 30 -4.94 -16.36 -5.53
C GLY A 30 -5.19 -17.17 -4.26
N ASP A 31 -4.55 -16.81 -3.14
CA ASP A 31 -4.79 -17.47 -1.85
C ASP A 31 -5.19 -16.44 -0.77
N ILE A 32 -4.27 -15.59 -0.33
CA ILE A 32 -4.42 -14.89 0.96
C ILE A 32 -5.54 -13.85 0.96
N LEU A 33 -5.60 -12.99 -0.06
CA LEU A 33 -6.51 -11.84 -0.12
C LEU A 33 -7.95 -12.25 -0.47
N CYS A 34 -8.15 -13.41 -1.11
CA CYS A 34 -9.48 -13.91 -1.45
C CYS A 34 -10.14 -14.73 -0.32
N ARG A 35 -9.43 -15.01 0.79
CA ARG A 35 -10.00 -15.79 1.90
C ARG A 35 -11.18 -15.06 2.54
N PRO A 36 -12.24 -15.78 2.95
CA PRO A 36 -13.30 -15.19 3.76
C PRO A 36 -12.78 -14.82 5.15
N GLY A 37 -13.51 -13.97 5.86
CA GLY A 37 -13.26 -13.62 7.26
C GLY A 37 -12.70 -12.21 7.51
N LEU A 38 -12.13 -11.57 6.48
CA LEU A 38 -11.72 -10.17 6.55
C LEU A 38 -12.00 -9.48 5.21
N ASP A 39 -12.65 -8.32 5.27
CA ASP A 39 -12.94 -7.52 4.07
C ASP A 39 -11.67 -6.84 3.52
N LEU A 40 -11.75 -6.35 2.27
CA LEU A 40 -10.60 -5.73 1.61
C LEU A 40 -10.13 -4.47 2.34
N LYS A 41 -11.07 -3.69 2.89
CA LYS A 41 -10.76 -2.48 3.66
C LYS A 41 -9.90 -2.81 4.87
N SER A 42 -10.30 -3.79 5.69
CA SER A 42 -9.55 -4.18 6.88
C SER A 42 -8.20 -4.83 6.53
N ARG A 43 -8.11 -5.55 5.40
CA ARG A 43 -6.84 -6.09 4.90
C ARG A 43 -5.86 -4.99 4.54
N GLU A 44 -6.30 -3.95 3.83
CA GLU A 44 -5.42 -2.82 3.48
C GLU A 44 -5.00 -2.02 4.73
N ILE A 45 -5.89 -1.84 5.70
CA ILE A 45 -5.54 -1.25 7.00
C ILE A 45 -4.39 -2.03 7.67
N ALA A 46 -4.51 -3.36 7.73
CA ALA A 46 -3.47 -4.21 8.32
C ALA A 46 -2.15 -4.13 7.53
N THR A 47 -2.21 -4.09 6.21
CA THR A 47 -1.02 -3.97 5.35
C THR A 47 -0.33 -2.62 5.51
N VAL A 48 -1.08 -1.51 5.56
CA VAL A 48 -0.54 -0.17 5.81
C VAL A 48 0.14 -0.10 7.18
N ALA A 49 -0.48 -0.66 8.21
CA ALA A 49 0.13 -0.76 9.54
C ALA A 49 1.44 -1.54 9.51
N ALA A 50 1.45 -2.72 8.88
CA ALA A 50 2.62 -3.58 8.79
C ALA A 50 3.78 -2.93 8.03
N LEU A 51 3.51 -2.32 6.86
CA LEU A 51 4.52 -1.64 6.05
C LEU A 51 5.06 -0.39 6.73
N THR A 52 4.21 0.34 7.45
CA THR A 52 4.65 1.46 8.29
C THR A 52 5.58 0.97 9.38
N ALA A 53 5.21 -0.11 10.09
CA ALA A 53 6.01 -0.69 11.16
C ALA A 53 7.37 -1.24 10.67
N LEU A 54 7.42 -1.82 9.47
CA LEU A 54 8.68 -2.26 8.85
C LEU A 54 9.64 -1.09 8.55
N GLY A 55 9.10 0.09 8.22
CA GLY A 55 9.85 1.34 8.11
C GLY A 55 10.84 1.44 6.95
N ASN A 56 10.93 0.43 6.08
CA ASN A 56 11.92 0.32 5.00
C ASN A 56 11.35 -0.02 3.62
N ALA A 57 10.02 -0.04 3.47
CA ALA A 57 9.32 -0.42 2.24
C ALA A 57 8.42 0.71 1.69
N PRO A 58 8.97 1.90 1.37
CA PRO A 58 8.16 3.07 1.01
C PRO A 58 7.39 2.90 -0.31
N VAL A 59 7.96 2.16 -1.29
CA VAL A 59 7.29 1.90 -2.58
C VAL A 59 6.02 1.07 -2.37
N GLN A 60 6.11 0.01 -1.57
CA GLN A 60 4.97 -0.84 -1.23
C GLN A 60 3.95 -0.07 -0.39
N LEU A 61 4.41 0.71 0.60
CA LEU A 61 3.52 1.51 1.43
C LEU A 61 2.72 2.52 0.59
N ASN A 62 3.37 3.19 -0.38
CA ASN A 62 2.71 4.11 -1.30
C ASN A 62 1.58 3.41 -2.09
N GLY A 63 1.88 2.25 -2.68
CA GLY A 63 0.91 1.44 -3.42
C GLY A 63 -0.27 1.01 -2.55
N HIS A 64 -0.01 0.56 -1.32
CA HIS A 64 -1.05 0.10 -0.41
C HIS A 64 -1.88 1.22 0.20
N ILE A 65 -1.32 2.42 0.45
CA ILE A 65 -2.12 3.60 0.83
C ILE A 65 -3.08 3.99 -0.31
N SER A 66 -2.60 3.98 -1.55
CA SER A 66 -3.44 4.24 -2.73
C SER A 66 -4.56 3.20 -2.85
N MET A 67 -4.25 1.93 -2.58
CA MET A 67 -5.24 0.86 -2.58
C MET A 67 -6.24 0.94 -1.44
N ALA A 68 -5.80 1.26 -0.23
CA ALA A 68 -6.65 1.49 0.93
C ALA A 68 -7.74 2.52 0.61
N LEU A 69 -7.36 3.65 -0.02
CA LEU A 69 -8.31 4.68 -0.46
C LEU A 69 -9.29 4.14 -1.52
N ASN A 70 -8.79 3.37 -2.50
CA ASN A 70 -9.62 2.79 -3.56
C ASN A 70 -10.65 1.77 -3.03
N VAL A 71 -10.34 1.05 -1.95
CA VAL A 71 -11.25 0.09 -1.32
C VAL A 71 -12.12 0.71 -0.22
N GLY A 72 -12.09 2.04 -0.05
CA GLY A 72 -13.00 2.78 0.82
C GLY A 72 -12.45 3.15 2.19
N CYS A 73 -11.13 3.11 2.41
CA CYS A 73 -10.52 3.81 3.54
C CYS A 73 -10.58 5.33 3.33
N THR A 74 -10.78 6.08 4.41
CA THR A 74 -10.63 7.54 4.38
C THR A 74 -9.18 7.94 4.64
N ARG A 75 -8.84 9.21 4.34
CA ARG A 75 -7.50 9.73 4.68
C ARG A 75 -7.28 9.73 6.18
N GLU A 76 -8.32 10.03 6.94
CA GLU A 76 -8.31 10.06 8.40
C GLU A 76 -8.01 8.67 8.98
N GLU A 77 -8.67 7.62 8.47
CA GLU A 77 -8.39 6.24 8.89
C GLU A 77 -6.92 5.85 8.64
N ILE A 78 -6.36 6.24 7.49
CA ILE A 78 -4.95 5.96 7.17
C ILE A 78 -4.00 6.73 8.10
N VAL A 79 -4.29 8.01 8.36
CA VAL A 79 -3.51 8.84 9.28
C VAL A 79 -3.52 8.28 10.70
N GLU A 80 -4.68 7.83 11.19
CA GLU A 80 -4.81 7.20 12.51
C GLU A 80 -4.00 5.91 12.62
N VAL A 81 -4.07 5.05 11.60
CA VAL A 81 -3.30 3.79 11.58
C VAL A 81 -1.79 4.06 11.62
N ILE A 82 -1.29 5.00 10.82
CA ILE A 82 0.13 5.37 10.80
C ILE A 82 0.55 6.00 12.13
N THR A 83 -0.29 6.86 12.70
CA THR A 83 -0.04 7.50 14.01
C THR A 83 0.03 6.46 15.11
N GLN A 84 -0.87 5.48 15.11
CA GLN A 84 -0.86 4.37 16.05
C GLN A 84 0.45 3.57 15.98
N MET A 85 1.09 3.46 14.81
CA MET A 85 2.37 2.77 14.68
C MET A 85 3.52 3.46 15.44
N ALA A 86 3.39 4.73 15.84
CA ALA A 86 4.37 5.35 16.74
C ALA A 86 4.47 4.61 18.08
N VAL A 87 3.36 3.99 18.54
CA VAL A 87 3.32 3.21 19.78
C VAL A 87 4.04 1.87 19.62
N TYR A 88 3.86 1.19 18.48
CA TYR A 88 4.31 -0.19 18.28
C TYR A 88 5.69 -0.30 17.60
N ALA A 89 6.03 0.66 16.74
CA ALA A 89 7.24 0.67 15.92
C ALA A 89 8.11 1.92 16.15
N GLY A 90 7.66 2.86 16.98
CA GLY A 90 8.37 4.09 17.30
C GLY A 90 8.14 5.23 16.30
N PHE A 91 8.46 6.44 16.74
CA PHE A 91 8.29 7.67 15.96
C PHE A 91 9.01 7.67 14.60
N PRO A 92 10.25 7.16 14.45
CA PRO A 92 10.90 7.16 13.14
C PRO A 92 10.11 6.43 12.06
N ALA A 93 9.56 5.25 12.37
CA ALA A 93 8.76 4.46 11.44
C ALA A 93 7.45 5.17 11.08
N ALA A 94 6.74 5.71 12.08
CA ALA A 94 5.51 6.46 11.87
C ALA A 94 5.73 7.75 11.05
N LEU A 95 6.80 8.50 11.30
CA LEU A 95 7.13 9.71 10.55
C LEU A 95 7.46 9.41 9.09
N ASN A 96 8.22 8.34 8.83
CA ASN A 96 8.49 7.87 7.47
C ASN A 96 7.20 7.46 6.76
N GLY A 97 6.32 6.71 7.44
CA GLY A 97 5.02 6.34 6.89
C GLY A 97 4.14 7.54 6.58
N MET A 98 4.12 8.54 7.46
CA MET A 98 3.35 9.77 7.27
C MET A 98 3.86 10.60 6.10
N ALA A 99 5.18 10.61 5.86
CA ALA A 99 5.77 11.24 4.68
C ALA A 99 5.25 10.60 3.38
N VAL A 100 5.22 9.26 3.32
CA VAL A 100 4.65 8.53 2.18
C VAL A 100 3.16 8.82 2.00
N ALA A 101 2.37 8.84 3.08
CA ALA A 101 0.95 9.18 3.02
C ALA A 101 0.71 10.58 2.43
N LYS A 102 1.51 11.57 2.86
CA LYS A 102 1.46 12.94 2.33
C LYS A 102 1.73 12.99 0.83
N GLU A 103 2.70 12.23 0.33
CA GLU A 103 3.00 12.14 -1.10
C GLU A 103 1.84 11.57 -1.91
N VAL A 104 1.25 10.46 -1.43
CA VAL A 104 0.10 9.82 -2.08
C VAL A 104 -1.10 10.76 -2.14
N PHE A 105 -1.44 11.40 -1.01
CA PHE A 105 -2.57 12.34 -0.96
C PHE A 105 -2.38 13.50 -1.93
N ALA A 106 -1.17 14.07 -1.98
CA ALA A 106 -0.86 15.15 -2.90
C ALA A 106 -0.92 14.70 -4.37
N ALA A 107 -0.52 13.46 -4.70
CA ALA A 107 -0.64 12.91 -6.05
C ALA A 107 -2.10 12.79 -6.49
N ILE A 108 -2.94 12.21 -5.63
CA ILE A 108 -4.38 12.05 -5.90
C ILE A 108 -5.08 13.40 -6.04
N ASP A 109 -4.73 14.39 -5.22
CA ASP A 109 -5.32 15.73 -5.30
C ASP A 109 -4.96 16.42 -6.63
N ARG A 110 -3.71 16.27 -7.10
CA ARG A 110 -3.29 16.78 -8.41
C ARG A 110 -4.04 16.11 -9.55
N GLU A 111 -4.18 14.78 -9.52
CA GLU A 111 -4.92 14.03 -10.55
C GLU A 111 -6.38 14.46 -10.62
N ARG A 112 -7.04 14.63 -9.46
CA ARG A 112 -8.42 15.11 -9.37
C ARG A 112 -8.58 16.53 -9.92
N ALA A 113 -7.62 17.41 -9.65
CA ALA A 113 -7.65 18.79 -10.17
C ALA A 113 -7.44 18.86 -11.69
N MET A 114 -6.73 17.90 -12.29
CA MET A 114 -6.54 17.83 -13.75
C MET A 114 -7.73 17.22 -14.49
N GLN A 115 -8.60 16.50 -13.78
CA GLN A 115 -9.80 15.87 -14.33
C GLN A 115 -11.05 16.75 -14.24
N GLN A 116 -10.93 17.95 -13.66
CA GLN A 116 -11.96 18.99 -13.53
C GLN A 116 -11.72 20.10 -14.54
#